data_AF-A0A251XKM6-F1
#
_entry.id   AF-A0A251XKM6-F1
#
_cell.length_a   1.000
_cell.length_b   1.000
_cell.length_c   1.000
_cell.angle_alpha   90.00
_cell.angle_beta   90.00
_cell.angle_gamma   90.00
#
_symmetry.space_group_name_H-M   'P 1'
#
loop_
_entity.id
_entity.type
_entity.pdbx_description
1 polymer ?
#
loop_
_entity_poly.entity_id
_entity_poly.type
_entity_poly.pdbx_seq_one_letter_code
_entity_poly.pdbx_strand_id
1 'polypeptide(L)'
;MPAANHIVEHEHNHACETATLADCHCFCHGAGHQNDLIVRAVSCNDSDHYNGLLSDLERVLGGFHASQSDITTHSRGSRSVPEEYELAQLRTGVGKGASWLETLIVDEGLHAAFVEIAAASMEVDTQARSAQRAFVERITTLAIDVIGSDVDAINIVDSHVWCSIVSEYLDELVSGHANHDYSEICYPRKTHAQRPAPLTDVRQDGLQLLRTAYGSEAASSLSPERKLQIIRLVGAATCPDLWRHPAAVRFCLYPFAENSDWPTSQTTQIATLENFKTLRTRWRIRRHWLP
;
A
#
# COMPACT_ATOMS: atom_id res chain seq x y z
N MET A 1 -12.75 34.74 31.78
CA MET A 1 -13.44 33.57 31.20
C MET A 1 -12.52 33.01 30.13
N PRO A 2 -11.90 31.83 30.32
CA PRO A 2 -11.07 31.25 29.28
C PRO A 2 -11.97 30.65 28.20
N ALA A 3 -11.62 30.94 26.94
CA ALA A 3 -12.32 30.43 25.77
C ALA A 3 -12.26 28.90 25.74
N ALA A 4 -13.41 28.28 25.48
CA ALA A 4 -13.49 26.84 25.24
C ALA A 4 -12.63 26.48 24.02
N ASN A 5 -11.57 25.71 24.25
CA ASN A 5 -10.91 24.98 23.18
C ASN A 5 -11.94 23.99 22.62
N HIS A 6 -12.55 24.33 21.48
CA HIS A 6 -13.17 23.34 20.63
C HIS A 6 -12.04 22.43 20.13
N ILE A 7 -11.84 21.31 20.83
CA ILE A 7 -11.23 20.14 20.22
C ILE A 7 -12.20 19.76 19.11
N VAL A 8 -11.81 19.99 17.87
CA VAL A 8 -12.49 19.39 16.73
C VAL A 8 -12.22 17.89 16.87
N GLU A 9 -13.18 17.16 17.42
CA GLU A 9 -13.23 15.71 17.28
C GLU A 9 -13.28 15.45 15.78
N HIS A 10 -12.15 15.01 15.22
CA HIS A 10 -12.09 14.54 13.85
C HIS A 10 -12.74 13.16 13.82
N GLU A 11 -14.06 13.12 13.80
CA GLU A 11 -14.84 11.89 13.63
C GLU A 11 -14.32 11.14 12.39
N HIS A 12 -13.96 9.87 12.61
CA HIS A 12 -13.58 8.95 11.57
C HIS A 12 -14.73 8.83 10.55
N ASN A 13 -14.48 9.22 9.29
CA ASN A 13 -15.46 9.02 8.24
C ASN A 13 -15.33 7.59 7.70
N HIS A 14 -16.12 6.65 8.25
CA HIS A 14 -16.25 5.28 7.75
C HIS A 14 -16.54 5.21 6.23
N ALA A 15 -17.05 6.29 5.62
CA ALA A 15 -17.28 6.38 4.19
C ALA A 15 -16.01 6.28 3.33
N CYS A 16 -14.80 6.38 3.90
CA CYS A 16 -13.55 6.22 3.13
C CYS A 16 -13.06 4.78 2.97
N GLU A 17 -13.49 3.86 3.83
CA GLU A 17 -13.26 2.41 3.66
C GLU A 17 -14.25 1.82 2.64
N THR A 18 -15.39 2.49 2.47
CA THR A 18 -16.40 2.24 1.43
C THR A 18 -16.41 3.31 0.34
N ALA A 19 -15.39 4.17 0.26
CA ALA A 19 -15.39 5.27 -0.71
C ALA A 19 -15.45 4.69 -2.11
N THR A 20 -16.29 5.29 -2.96
CA THR A 20 -16.38 4.97 -4.39
C THR A 20 -15.63 5.98 -5.23
N LEU A 21 -14.88 6.88 -4.58
CA LEU A 21 -14.11 7.95 -5.20
C LEU A 21 -12.69 7.87 -4.67
N ALA A 22 -11.74 8.10 -5.57
CA ALA A 22 -10.32 8.02 -5.27
C ALA A 22 -9.82 9.23 -4.44
N ASP A 23 -10.61 10.29 -4.26
CA ASP A 23 -10.23 11.53 -3.56
C ASP A 23 -10.70 11.54 -2.10
N CYS A 24 -10.39 10.48 -1.36
CA CYS A 24 -10.68 10.52 0.06
C CYS A 24 -9.77 11.55 0.77
N HIS A 25 -10.36 12.65 1.24
CA HIS A 25 -9.75 13.72 2.03
C HIS A 25 -9.77 13.45 3.55
N CYS A 26 -9.88 12.19 3.96
CA CYS A 26 -9.90 11.82 5.38
C CYS A 26 -8.51 11.88 6.03
N PHE A 27 -8.48 11.94 7.36
CA PHE A 27 -7.34 11.54 8.18
C PHE A 27 -7.31 10.02 8.46
N CYS A 28 -8.17 9.26 7.78
CA CYS A 28 -8.32 7.82 7.96
C CYS A 28 -7.11 7.08 7.42
N HIS A 29 -6.47 6.37 8.34
CA HIS A 29 -5.36 5.49 8.06
C HIS A 29 -5.80 4.03 8.07
N GLY A 30 -7.10 3.72 8.09
CA GLY A 30 -7.67 2.39 8.34
C GLY A 30 -7.34 1.33 7.27
N ALA A 31 -7.63 0.06 7.59
CA ALA A 31 -7.26 -1.10 6.77
C ALA A 31 -7.97 -1.16 5.39
N GLY A 32 -9.05 -0.39 5.20
CA GLY A 32 -9.76 -0.21 3.93
C GLY A 32 -9.26 0.95 3.06
N HIS A 33 -8.15 1.61 3.42
CA HIS A 33 -7.62 2.74 2.65
C HIS A 33 -7.34 2.33 1.19
N GLN A 34 -7.71 3.19 0.23
CA GLN A 34 -7.59 2.95 -1.22
C GLN A 34 -8.35 1.73 -1.76
N ASN A 35 -9.29 1.14 -1.02
CA ASN A 35 -10.07 -0.02 -1.48
C ASN A 35 -10.78 0.24 -2.83
N ASP A 36 -11.28 1.45 -3.08
CA ASP A 36 -11.82 1.86 -4.40
C ASP A 36 -10.83 1.61 -5.54
N LEU A 37 -9.60 2.11 -5.38
CA LEU A 37 -8.54 2.01 -6.39
C LEU A 37 -8.18 0.54 -6.63
N ILE A 38 -8.14 -0.27 -5.57
CA ILE A 38 -7.84 -1.70 -5.67
C ILE A 38 -8.96 -2.42 -6.43
N VAL A 39 -10.22 -2.19 -6.04
CA VAL A 39 -11.39 -2.77 -6.71
C VAL A 39 -11.41 -2.38 -8.18
N ARG A 40 -11.22 -1.09 -8.49
CA ARG A 40 -11.18 -0.59 -9.87
C ARG A 40 -10.05 -1.21 -10.67
N ALA A 41 -8.85 -1.39 -10.11
CA ALA A 41 -7.76 -2.06 -10.79
C ALA A 41 -8.09 -3.52 -11.11
N VAL A 42 -8.65 -4.29 -10.16
CA VAL A 42 -8.97 -5.71 -10.40
C VAL A 42 -10.25 -5.97 -11.19
N SER A 43 -11.07 -4.93 -11.39
CA SER A 43 -12.30 -5.01 -12.19
C SER A 43 -12.27 -4.18 -13.47
N CYS A 44 -11.12 -3.63 -13.84
CA CYS A 44 -10.95 -2.82 -15.05
C CYS A 44 -11.32 -3.67 -16.29
N ASN A 45 -12.25 -3.19 -17.11
CA ASN A 45 -12.86 -3.96 -18.20
C ASN A 45 -12.71 -3.29 -19.58
N ASP A 46 -12.32 -2.02 -19.64
CA ASP A 46 -12.15 -1.25 -20.86
C ASP A 46 -11.17 -0.08 -20.67
N SER A 47 -10.81 0.57 -21.78
CA SER A 47 -9.85 1.66 -21.80
C SER A 47 -10.34 2.92 -21.06
N ASP A 48 -11.65 3.14 -20.96
CA ASP A 48 -12.19 4.34 -20.32
C ASP A 48 -12.04 4.23 -18.80
N HIS A 49 -12.40 3.08 -18.21
CA HIS A 49 -12.14 2.79 -16.80
C HIS A 49 -10.65 2.79 -16.48
N TYR A 50 -9.83 2.27 -17.39
CA TYR A 50 -8.38 2.26 -17.25
C TYR A 50 -7.80 3.67 -17.19
N ASN A 51 -8.15 4.54 -18.15
CA ASN A 51 -7.69 5.92 -18.18
C ASN A 51 -8.22 6.73 -16.98
N GLY A 52 -9.46 6.46 -16.54
CA GLY A 52 -10.00 7.05 -15.32
C GLY A 52 -9.20 6.63 -14.07
N LEU A 53 -8.79 5.36 -13.98
CA LEU A 53 -7.92 4.89 -12.90
C LEU A 53 -6.55 5.56 -12.95
N LEU A 54 -5.92 5.69 -14.12
CA LEU A 54 -4.63 6.39 -14.26
C LEU A 54 -4.72 7.84 -13.75
N SER A 55 -5.76 8.58 -14.13
CA SER A 55 -5.95 9.96 -13.68
C SER A 55 -6.13 10.07 -12.17
N ASP A 56 -6.83 9.10 -11.57
CA ASP A 56 -7.03 9.07 -10.11
C ASP A 56 -5.77 8.66 -9.36
N LEU A 57 -5.01 7.69 -9.87
CA LEU A 57 -3.71 7.34 -9.33
C LEU A 57 -2.75 8.53 -9.42
N GLU A 58 -2.77 9.26 -10.54
CA GLU A 58 -2.03 10.50 -10.70
C GLU A 58 -2.41 11.53 -9.63
N ARG A 59 -3.70 11.69 -9.35
CA ARG A 59 -4.16 12.64 -8.32
C ARG A 59 -3.80 12.20 -6.89
N VAL A 60 -3.81 10.90 -6.61
CA VAL A 60 -3.61 10.35 -5.25
C VAL A 60 -2.12 10.16 -4.92
N LEU A 61 -1.39 9.50 -5.82
CA LEU A 61 0.02 9.16 -5.67
C LEU A 61 0.94 10.25 -6.25
N GLY A 62 0.43 11.08 -7.16
CA GLY A 62 1.17 12.06 -7.97
C GLY A 62 1.17 11.66 -9.44
N GLY A 63 1.29 12.61 -10.36
CA GLY A 63 1.36 12.34 -11.82
C GLY A 63 2.76 11.97 -12.30
N PHE A 64 3.76 12.27 -11.47
CA PHE A 64 5.16 11.90 -11.66
C PHE A 64 5.71 12.23 -13.05
N HIS A 65 5.20 13.30 -13.63
CA HIS A 65 5.77 13.94 -14.80
C HIS A 65 6.45 15.22 -14.33
N ALA A 66 7.46 15.73 -15.06
CA ALA A 66 8.15 17.00 -14.79
C ALA A 66 7.21 18.21 -14.91
N SER A 67 6.16 18.23 -14.09
CA SER A 67 4.96 19.04 -14.11
C SER A 67 4.84 19.67 -12.75
N GLN A 68 4.45 20.95 -12.73
CA GLN A 68 4.25 21.71 -11.50
C GLN A 68 3.26 21.03 -10.52
N SER A 69 2.38 20.14 -11.01
CA SER A 69 1.42 19.36 -10.20
C SER A 69 2.08 18.41 -9.20
N ASP A 70 3.31 17.95 -9.47
CA ASP A 70 4.07 17.06 -8.57
C ASP A 70 4.45 17.75 -7.26
N ILE A 71 4.63 19.07 -7.30
CA ILE A 71 4.97 19.89 -6.13
C ILE A 71 3.70 20.25 -5.34
N THR A 72 2.54 20.34 -6.01
CA THR A 72 1.28 20.80 -5.42
C THR A 72 0.33 19.70 -4.96
N THR A 73 0.59 18.44 -5.30
CA THR A 73 -0.19 17.29 -4.82
C THR A 73 -0.10 17.22 -3.28
N HIS A 74 -1.24 17.21 -2.57
CA HIS A 74 -1.28 17.35 -1.11
C HIS A 74 -0.50 16.26 -0.35
N SER A 75 -0.52 15.01 -0.86
CA SER A 75 0.28 13.90 -0.31
C SER A 75 1.80 14.17 -0.39
N ARG A 76 2.24 15.08 -1.27
CA ARG A 76 3.62 15.47 -1.57
C ARG A 76 4.01 16.86 -1.07
N GLY A 77 3.08 17.80 -0.97
CA GLY A 77 3.32 19.16 -0.44
C GLY A 77 3.81 19.14 1.01
N SER A 78 3.47 18.09 1.77
CA SER A 78 4.01 17.80 3.11
C SER A 78 5.40 17.14 3.11
N ARG A 79 5.92 16.72 1.95
CA ARG A 79 7.15 15.93 1.78
C ARG A 79 8.32 16.73 1.18
N SER A 80 8.16 18.04 0.95
CA SER A 80 9.19 18.95 0.41
C SER A 80 9.84 18.39 -0.87
N VAL A 81 9.05 18.23 -1.93
CA VAL A 81 9.52 17.78 -3.24
C VAL A 81 10.58 18.75 -3.76
N PRO A 82 11.83 18.30 -3.99
CA PRO A 82 12.89 19.14 -4.50
C PRO A 82 12.62 19.54 -5.96
N GLU A 83 12.91 20.79 -6.29
CA GLU A 83 12.82 21.28 -7.66
C GLU A 83 13.86 20.61 -8.57
N GLU A 84 13.65 20.66 -9.89
CA GLU A 84 14.49 19.96 -10.88
C GLU A 84 15.99 20.27 -10.74
N TYR A 85 16.34 21.52 -10.41
CA TYR A 85 17.73 21.93 -10.19
C TYR A 85 18.30 21.41 -8.86
N GLU A 86 17.45 21.08 -7.89
CA GLU A 86 17.85 20.50 -6.61
C GLU A 86 18.16 19.02 -6.75
N LEU A 87 17.52 18.31 -7.70
CA LEU A 87 17.72 16.87 -7.94
C LEU A 87 19.20 16.49 -8.15
N ALA A 88 19.94 17.32 -8.89
CA ALA A 88 21.37 17.11 -9.14
C ALA A 88 22.26 17.32 -7.90
N GLN A 89 21.74 18.03 -6.90
CA GLN A 89 22.45 18.41 -5.67
C GLN A 89 21.94 17.65 -4.43
N LEU A 90 20.81 16.96 -4.55
CA LEU A 90 20.25 16.14 -3.49
C LEU A 90 21.29 15.11 -3.06
N ARG A 91 21.75 15.27 -1.81
CA ARG A 91 22.53 14.25 -1.14
C ARG A 91 21.61 13.06 -0.85
N THR A 92 21.48 12.18 -1.83
CA THR A 92 20.71 10.93 -1.71
C THR A 92 21.16 10.09 -0.52
N GLY A 93 22.36 10.33 0.05
CA GLY A 93 22.93 9.58 1.18
C GLY A 93 22.77 10.19 2.58
N VAL A 94 22.08 11.31 2.79
CA VAL A 94 22.06 11.99 4.12
C VAL A 94 20.65 12.28 4.62
N GLY A 95 20.29 11.71 5.78
CA GLY A 95 19.06 12.00 6.52
C GLY A 95 18.71 10.96 7.60
N LYS A 96 18.04 11.38 8.68
CA LYS A 96 17.31 10.47 9.60
C LYS A 96 15.93 10.21 8.97
N GLY A 97 15.67 8.99 8.52
CA GLY A 97 14.42 8.61 7.83
C GLY A 97 14.66 8.30 6.34
N ALA A 98 13.61 7.86 5.64
CA ALA A 98 13.74 7.57 4.21
C ALA A 98 14.10 8.85 3.45
N SER A 99 15.05 8.77 2.51
CA SER A 99 15.34 9.91 1.62
C SER A 99 14.19 10.13 0.66
N TRP A 100 13.98 11.36 0.18
CA TRP A 100 12.94 11.68 -0.81
C TRP A 100 12.91 10.71 -2.00
N LEU A 101 14.08 10.31 -2.51
CA LEU A 101 14.19 9.31 -3.59
C LEU A 101 13.64 7.93 -3.19
N GLU A 102 13.84 7.50 -1.95
CA GLU A 102 13.31 6.20 -1.46
C GLU A 102 11.79 6.24 -1.38
N THR A 103 11.22 7.36 -0.93
CA THR A 103 9.78 7.57 -0.94
C THR A 103 9.22 7.58 -2.35
N LEU A 104 9.89 8.25 -3.29
CA LEU A 104 9.48 8.24 -4.69
C LEU A 104 9.50 6.85 -5.32
N ILE A 105 10.56 6.07 -5.11
CA ILE A 105 10.65 4.70 -5.63
C ILE A 105 9.46 3.87 -5.14
N VAL A 106 9.06 4.05 -3.88
CA VAL A 106 7.95 3.32 -3.28
C VAL A 106 6.59 3.79 -3.81
N ASP A 107 6.35 5.11 -3.86
CA ASP A 107 5.08 5.64 -4.38
C ASP A 107 4.91 5.28 -5.87
N GLU A 108 5.99 5.39 -6.66
CA GLU A 108 5.98 5.00 -8.09
C GLU A 108 5.82 3.50 -8.29
N GLY A 109 6.45 2.70 -7.43
CA GLY A 109 6.22 1.27 -7.49
C GLY A 109 4.77 0.95 -7.20
N LEU A 110 4.14 1.61 -6.22
CA LEU A 110 2.73 1.37 -5.91
C LEU A 110 1.85 1.77 -7.11
N HIS A 111 2.12 2.92 -7.72
CA HIS A 111 1.45 3.35 -8.94
C HIS A 111 1.58 2.30 -10.04
N ALA A 112 2.79 1.85 -10.34
CA ALA A 112 3.06 0.86 -11.37
C ALA A 112 2.41 -0.51 -11.09
N ALA A 113 2.32 -0.93 -9.83
CA ALA A 113 1.61 -2.15 -9.44
C ALA A 113 0.09 -2.05 -9.74
N PHE A 114 -0.54 -0.90 -9.47
CA PHE A 114 -1.94 -0.68 -9.87
C PHE A 114 -2.13 -0.79 -11.38
N VAL A 115 -1.24 -0.15 -12.15
CA VAL A 115 -1.28 -0.15 -13.62
C VAL A 115 -1.15 -1.56 -14.19
N GLU A 116 -0.19 -2.34 -13.70
CA GLU A 116 0.01 -3.74 -14.10
C GLU A 116 -1.24 -4.60 -13.84
N ILE A 117 -1.83 -4.47 -12.64
CA ILE A 117 -3.02 -5.22 -12.25
C ILE A 117 -4.22 -4.84 -13.11
N ALA A 118 -4.39 -3.55 -13.41
CA ALA A 118 -5.47 -3.03 -14.23
C ALA A 118 -5.37 -3.48 -15.69
N ALA A 119 -4.17 -3.43 -16.26
CA ALA A 119 -3.92 -3.92 -17.62
C ALA A 119 -4.24 -5.41 -17.73
N ALA A 120 -3.77 -6.22 -16.77
CA ALA A 120 -4.09 -7.65 -16.72
C ALA A 120 -5.59 -7.93 -16.51
N SER A 121 -6.34 -7.04 -15.86
CA SER A 121 -7.79 -7.18 -15.68
C SER A 121 -8.57 -6.97 -16.99
N MET A 122 -8.06 -6.15 -17.91
CA MET A 122 -8.68 -5.93 -19.21
C MET A 122 -8.60 -7.16 -20.11
N GLU A 123 -7.57 -7.99 -19.94
CA GLU A 123 -7.31 -9.18 -20.76
C GLU A 123 -8.12 -10.42 -20.37
N VAL A 124 -8.81 -10.39 -19.22
CA VAL A 124 -9.63 -11.51 -18.74
C VAL A 124 -11.12 -11.31 -19.04
N ASP A 125 -11.93 -12.35 -18.87
CA ASP A 125 -13.38 -12.24 -19.04
C ASP A 125 -14.11 -11.63 -17.81
N THR A 126 -15.41 -11.39 -17.97
CA THR A 126 -16.25 -10.80 -16.92
C THR A 126 -16.39 -11.68 -15.68
N GLN A 127 -16.36 -13.01 -15.83
CA GLN A 127 -16.44 -13.93 -14.70
C GLN A 127 -15.16 -13.88 -13.87
N ALA A 128 -13.99 -13.89 -14.53
CA ALA A 128 -12.71 -13.73 -13.89
C ALA A 128 -12.59 -12.39 -13.15
N ARG A 129 -13.00 -11.26 -13.76
CA ARG A 129 -13.04 -9.96 -13.07
C ARG A 129 -13.94 -9.96 -11.85
N SER A 130 -15.12 -10.57 -11.96
CA SER A 130 -16.06 -10.66 -10.83
C SER A 130 -15.45 -11.47 -9.67
N ALA A 131 -14.73 -12.55 -9.98
CA ALA A 131 -14.02 -13.33 -8.97
C ALA A 131 -12.85 -12.54 -8.33
N GLN A 132 -12.08 -11.78 -9.13
CA GLN A 132 -11.01 -10.93 -8.60
C GLN A 132 -11.55 -9.86 -7.65
N ARG A 133 -12.66 -9.20 -8.04
CA ARG A 133 -13.35 -8.22 -7.20
C ARG A 133 -13.84 -8.84 -5.90
N ALA A 134 -14.55 -9.98 -5.98
CA ALA A 134 -15.05 -10.67 -4.78
C ALA A 134 -13.91 -11.13 -3.86
N PHE A 135 -12.75 -11.48 -4.42
CA PHE A 135 -11.57 -11.84 -3.66
C PHE A 135 -10.97 -10.62 -2.92
N VAL A 136 -10.85 -9.47 -3.59
CA VAL A 136 -10.44 -8.20 -2.96
C VAL A 136 -11.39 -7.81 -1.85
N GLU A 137 -12.70 -7.72 -2.14
CA GLU A 137 -13.73 -7.32 -1.17
C GLU A 137 -13.72 -8.23 0.06
N ARG A 138 -13.50 -9.54 -0.12
CA ARG A 138 -13.33 -10.47 0.99
C ARG A 138 -12.10 -10.12 1.82
N ILE A 139 -10.93 -9.94 1.22
CA ILE A 139 -9.70 -9.63 1.96
C ILE A 139 -9.84 -8.30 2.71
N THR A 140 -10.38 -7.26 2.08
CA THR A 140 -10.49 -5.93 2.68
C THR A 140 -11.56 -5.85 3.76
N THR A 141 -12.70 -6.55 3.59
CA THR A 141 -13.70 -6.68 4.67
C THR A 141 -13.11 -7.41 5.88
N LEU A 142 -12.38 -8.51 5.67
CA LEU A 142 -11.72 -9.25 6.76
C LEU A 142 -10.67 -8.40 7.48
N ALA A 143 -9.97 -7.54 6.75
CA ALA A 143 -9.02 -6.59 7.34
C ALA A 143 -9.71 -5.61 8.28
N ILE A 144 -10.86 -5.06 7.86
CA ILE A 144 -11.70 -4.17 8.67
C ILE A 144 -12.24 -4.90 9.91
N ASP A 145 -12.72 -6.13 9.75
CA ASP A 145 -13.31 -6.92 10.84
C ASP A 145 -12.29 -7.29 11.94
N VAL A 146 -11.05 -7.61 11.56
CA VAL A 146 -10.00 -8.05 12.50
C VAL A 146 -9.31 -6.90 13.22
N ILE A 147 -9.09 -5.80 12.50
CA ILE A 147 -8.28 -4.68 12.99
C ILE A 147 -9.16 -3.57 13.57
N GLY A 148 -10.42 -3.50 13.14
CA GLY A 148 -11.35 -2.43 13.49
C GLY A 148 -11.21 -1.25 12.53
N SER A 149 -12.34 -0.63 12.21
CA SER A 149 -12.42 0.62 11.47
C SER A 149 -12.44 1.86 12.36
N ASP A 150 -12.67 1.73 13.67
CA ASP A 150 -12.67 2.85 14.63
C ASP A 150 -11.23 3.29 14.96
N VAL A 151 -10.56 3.82 13.95
CA VAL A 151 -9.24 4.43 14.07
C VAL A 151 -9.45 5.93 14.26
N ASP A 152 -9.61 6.36 15.52
CA ASP A 152 -9.37 7.77 15.87
C ASP A 152 -7.98 8.16 15.35
N ALA A 153 -7.75 9.42 14.98
CA ALA A 153 -6.48 9.92 14.40
C ALA A 153 -5.21 9.62 15.24
N ILE A 154 -5.38 9.08 16.45
CA ILE A 154 -4.36 8.67 17.41
C ILE A 154 -3.91 7.19 17.18
N ASN A 155 -4.68 6.37 16.46
CA ASN A 155 -4.49 4.91 16.32
C ASN A 155 -3.99 4.42 14.94
N ILE A 156 -3.22 5.24 14.21
CA ILE A 156 -2.50 4.89 12.95
C ILE A 156 -1.68 3.59 13.05
N VAL A 157 -1.41 3.18 14.28
CA VAL A 157 -0.87 1.89 14.69
C VAL A 157 -1.58 0.69 14.05
N ASP A 158 -2.91 0.71 13.95
CA ASP A 158 -3.72 -0.49 13.68
C ASP A 158 -3.66 -0.93 12.21
N SER A 159 -3.62 0.01 11.27
CA SER A 159 -3.44 -0.35 9.85
C SER A 159 -2.03 -0.79 9.49
N HIS A 160 -1.03 -0.37 10.26
CA HIS A 160 0.32 -0.94 10.17
C HIS A 160 0.35 -2.41 10.60
N VAL A 161 -0.57 -2.84 11.46
CA VAL A 161 -0.75 -4.26 11.80
C VAL A 161 -1.21 -5.03 10.57
N TRP A 162 -2.15 -4.49 9.77
CA TRP A 162 -2.66 -5.16 8.58
C TRP A 162 -1.58 -5.51 7.56
N CYS A 163 -0.83 -4.52 7.09
CA CYS A 163 0.20 -4.73 6.08
C CYS A 163 1.37 -5.57 6.63
N SER A 164 1.58 -5.61 7.96
CA SER A 164 2.51 -6.54 8.60
C SER A 164 2.00 -7.99 8.55
N ILE A 165 0.72 -8.22 8.85
CA ILE A 165 0.06 -9.53 8.73
C ILE A 165 0.10 -10.04 7.29
N VAL A 166 -0.20 -9.17 6.32
CA VAL A 166 -0.13 -9.54 4.89
C VAL A 166 1.30 -9.89 4.48
N SER A 167 2.29 -9.11 4.93
CA SER A 167 3.71 -9.39 4.65
C SER A 167 4.15 -10.73 5.25
N GLU A 168 3.71 -11.04 6.46
CA GLU A 168 3.97 -12.31 7.12
C GLU A 168 3.34 -13.48 6.36
N TYR A 169 2.08 -13.35 5.99
CA TYR A 169 1.38 -14.37 5.21
C TYR A 169 2.07 -14.63 3.86
N LEU A 170 2.54 -13.57 3.19
CA LEU A 170 3.30 -13.70 1.95
C LEU A 170 4.67 -14.36 2.17
N ASP A 171 5.35 -14.10 3.29
CA ASP A 171 6.56 -14.85 3.67
C ASP A 171 6.24 -16.33 3.92
N GLU A 172 5.17 -16.66 4.66
CA GLU A 172 4.75 -18.04 4.87
C GLU A 172 4.51 -18.78 3.55
N LEU A 173 3.85 -18.13 2.58
CA LEU A 173 3.58 -18.73 1.28
C LEU A 173 4.85 -18.97 0.45
N VAL A 174 5.86 -18.11 0.57
CA VAL A 174 7.12 -18.23 -0.20
C VAL A 174 8.12 -19.16 0.48
N SER A 175 8.27 -19.03 1.80
CA SER A 175 9.28 -19.69 2.62
C SER A 175 8.78 -21.01 3.24
N GLY A 176 7.46 -21.26 3.23
CA GLY A 176 6.81 -22.41 3.87
C GLY A 176 6.60 -22.25 5.39
N HIS A 177 7.26 -21.27 6.02
CA HIS A 177 7.12 -20.87 7.43
C HIS A 177 7.45 -19.37 7.55
N ALA A 178 6.81 -18.65 8.49
CA ALA A 178 7.19 -17.27 8.81
C ALA A 178 8.55 -17.28 9.50
N ASN A 179 9.55 -16.63 8.90
CA ASN A 179 10.91 -16.64 9.42
C ASN A 179 11.19 -15.55 10.46
N HIS A 180 10.27 -14.57 10.60
CA HIS A 180 10.48 -13.37 11.39
C HIS A 180 9.21 -12.98 12.17
N ASP A 181 9.38 -12.22 13.25
CA ASP A 181 8.27 -11.51 13.89
C ASP A 181 7.98 -10.22 13.12
N TYR A 182 6.91 -10.23 12.34
CA TYR A 182 6.50 -9.10 11.51
C TYR A 182 5.80 -7.99 12.30
N SER A 183 5.40 -8.27 13.55
CA SER A 183 4.67 -7.32 14.41
C SER A 183 5.52 -6.13 14.85
N GLU A 184 6.85 -6.25 14.79
CA GLU A 184 7.80 -5.18 15.13
C GLU A 184 8.29 -4.38 13.92
N ILE A 185 8.08 -4.85 12.69
CA ILE A 185 8.72 -4.31 11.48
C ILE A 185 8.17 -2.92 11.09
N CYS A 186 7.01 -2.54 11.65
CA CYS A 186 6.39 -1.24 11.39
C CYS A 186 6.29 -0.28 12.58
N TYR A 187 6.80 -0.68 13.74
CA TYR A 187 6.70 0.14 14.93
C TYR A 187 7.92 1.07 15.08
N PRO A 188 7.91 2.24 14.42
CA PRO A 188 8.22 3.47 15.17
C PRO A 188 7.54 4.72 14.60
N ARG A 189 6.22 4.92 14.77
CA ARG A 189 5.67 6.29 14.87
C ARG A 189 5.86 6.79 16.31
N LYS A 190 7.11 7.17 16.62
CA LYS A 190 7.57 7.75 17.91
C LYS A 190 7.43 6.83 19.13
N THR A 191 8.24 7.12 20.13
CA THR A 191 8.44 6.46 21.43
C THR A 191 7.20 6.34 22.34
N HIS A 192 6.00 6.65 21.85
CA HIS A 192 4.80 6.85 22.68
C HIS A 192 3.52 6.18 22.15
N ALA A 193 3.52 5.54 20.98
CA ALA A 193 2.34 4.83 20.50
C ALA A 193 2.15 3.51 21.27
N GLN A 194 0.98 3.32 21.89
CA GLN A 194 0.66 2.09 22.62
C GLN A 194 0.42 0.95 21.63
N ARG A 195 1.03 -0.22 21.88
CA ARG A 195 0.74 -1.45 21.13
C ARG A 195 -0.72 -1.85 21.40
N PRO A 196 -1.50 -2.28 20.40
CA PRO A 196 -2.86 -2.76 20.63
C PRO A 196 -2.82 -3.98 21.56
N ALA A 197 -3.70 -4.00 22.56
CA ALA A 197 -3.60 -4.93 23.69
C ALA A 197 -4.01 -6.39 23.40
N PRO A 198 -4.35 -6.78 22.16
CA PRO A 198 -4.15 -8.17 21.74
C PRO A 198 -3.50 -8.30 20.35
N LEU A 199 -2.36 -7.64 20.10
CA LEU A 199 -1.63 -7.75 18.82
C LEU A 199 -1.36 -9.21 18.39
N THR A 200 -1.16 -10.12 19.34
CA THR A 200 -0.98 -11.56 19.06
C THR A 200 -2.25 -12.21 18.51
N ASP A 201 -3.40 -11.92 19.10
CA ASP A 201 -4.68 -12.50 18.67
C ASP A 201 -5.10 -11.90 17.32
N VAL A 202 -5.00 -10.57 17.17
CA VAL A 202 -5.24 -9.85 15.91
C VAL A 202 -4.35 -10.40 14.78
N ARG A 203 -3.07 -10.68 15.08
CA ARG A 203 -2.16 -11.33 14.13
C ARG A 203 -2.63 -12.74 13.76
N GLN A 204 -2.94 -13.58 14.75
CA GLN A 204 -3.34 -14.97 14.52
C GLN A 204 -4.65 -15.04 13.71
N ASP A 205 -5.63 -14.24 14.09
CA ASP A 205 -6.92 -14.14 13.41
C ASP A 205 -6.74 -13.62 11.99
N GLY A 206 -5.96 -12.55 11.80
CA GLY A 206 -5.67 -12.01 10.47
C GLY A 206 -4.99 -13.03 9.54
N LEU A 207 -3.99 -13.76 10.03
CA LEU A 207 -3.35 -14.85 9.28
C LEU A 207 -4.34 -15.97 8.93
N GLN A 208 -5.17 -16.37 9.89
CA GLN A 208 -6.16 -17.41 9.68
C GLN A 208 -7.19 -17.00 8.62
N LEU A 209 -7.65 -15.75 8.66
CA LEU A 209 -8.59 -15.21 7.68
C LEU A 209 -7.97 -15.09 6.29
N LEU A 210 -6.71 -14.69 6.17
CA LEU A 210 -5.99 -14.69 4.89
C LEU A 210 -5.88 -16.10 4.29
N ARG A 211 -5.57 -17.12 5.12
CA ARG A 211 -5.57 -18.53 4.70
C ARG A 211 -6.94 -18.97 4.20
N THR A 212 -8.00 -18.64 4.95
CA THR A 212 -9.38 -18.95 4.58
C THR A 212 -9.80 -18.23 3.28
N ALA A 213 -9.45 -16.96 3.12
CA ALA A 213 -9.74 -16.20 1.91
C ALA A 213 -9.02 -16.81 0.70
N TYR A 214 -7.73 -17.12 0.83
CA TYR A 214 -6.91 -17.71 -0.23
C TYR A 214 -7.43 -19.08 -0.71
N GLY A 215 -7.95 -19.89 0.22
CA GLY A 215 -8.56 -21.19 -0.04
C GLY A 215 -10.06 -21.15 -0.39
N SER A 216 -10.70 -19.99 -0.41
CA SER A 216 -12.14 -19.86 -0.65
C SER A 216 -12.55 -20.17 -2.09
N GLU A 217 -13.82 -20.50 -2.29
CA GLU A 217 -14.41 -20.78 -3.62
C GLU A 217 -14.25 -19.59 -4.59
N ALA A 218 -14.41 -18.36 -4.10
CA ALA A 218 -14.17 -17.14 -4.88
C ALA A 218 -12.72 -17.04 -5.37
N ALA A 219 -11.78 -17.59 -4.60
CA ALA A 219 -10.39 -17.69 -4.99
C ALA A 219 -10.15 -18.92 -5.90
N SER A 220 -10.95 -19.99 -5.84
CA SER A 220 -10.74 -21.22 -6.64
C SER A 220 -10.73 -20.99 -8.14
N SER A 221 -11.43 -19.96 -8.64
CA SER A 221 -11.41 -19.57 -10.06
C SER A 221 -10.21 -18.70 -10.46
N LEU A 222 -9.37 -18.27 -9.50
CA LEU A 222 -8.18 -17.47 -9.75
C LEU A 222 -6.92 -18.34 -9.73
N SER A 223 -5.99 -18.09 -10.64
CA SER A 223 -4.68 -18.74 -10.61
C SER A 223 -3.93 -18.37 -9.31
N PRO A 224 -3.06 -19.25 -8.78
CA PRO A 224 -2.24 -18.94 -7.60
C PRO A 224 -1.44 -17.64 -7.76
N GLU A 225 -0.89 -17.42 -8.95
CA GLU A 225 -0.14 -16.20 -9.28
C GLU A 225 -1.02 -14.95 -9.19
N ARG A 226 -2.24 -14.99 -9.73
CA ARG A 226 -3.16 -13.84 -9.66
C ARG A 226 -3.60 -13.55 -8.22
N LYS A 227 -3.80 -14.58 -7.40
CA LYS A 227 -4.09 -14.40 -5.96
C LYS A 227 -2.95 -13.68 -5.26
N LEU A 228 -1.71 -14.10 -5.50
CA LEU A 228 -0.52 -13.50 -4.91
C LEU A 228 -0.38 -12.03 -5.34
N GLN A 229 -0.54 -11.74 -6.63
CA GLN A 229 -0.55 -10.38 -7.17
C GLN A 229 -1.60 -9.49 -6.48
N ILE A 230 -2.83 -9.98 -6.30
CA ILE A 230 -3.89 -9.22 -5.64
C ILE A 230 -3.58 -8.98 -4.16
N ILE A 231 -3.15 -10.00 -3.41
CA ILE A 231 -2.80 -9.86 -1.98
C ILE A 231 -1.64 -8.87 -1.80
N ARG A 232 -0.64 -8.94 -2.69
CA ARG A 232 0.47 -7.99 -2.73
C ARG A 232 -0.01 -6.55 -2.95
N LEU A 233 -0.86 -6.32 -3.95
CA LEU A 233 -1.41 -4.97 -4.17
C LEU A 233 -2.20 -4.49 -2.95
N VAL A 234 -3.06 -5.34 -2.37
CA VAL A 234 -3.83 -5.00 -1.16
C VAL A 234 -2.89 -4.60 -0.02
N GLY A 235 -1.89 -5.41 0.31
CA GLY A 235 -0.96 -5.12 1.40
C GLY A 235 -0.12 -3.85 1.18
N ALA A 236 0.21 -3.52 -0.07
CA ALA A 236 0.94 -2.29 -0.40
C ALA A 236 0.04 -1.05 -0.33
N ALA A 237 -1.14 -1.09 -0.96
CA ALA A 237 -2.07 0.04 -1.07
C ALA A 237 -2.73 0.43 0.26
N THR A 238 -3.00 -0.55 1.12
CA THR A 238 -3.62 -0.33 2.44
C THR A 238 -2.60 0.09 3.51
N CYS A 239 -1.31 0.10 3.19
CA CYS A 239 -0.27 0.50 4.13
C CYS A 239 -0.17 2.04 4.24
N PRO A 240 -0.47 2.66 5.39
CA PRO A 240 -0.56 4.11 5.52
C PRO A 240 0.79 4.84 5.35
N ASP A 241 1.92 4.17 5.63
CA ASP A 241 3.27 4.67 5.37
C ASP A 241 4.13 3.60 4.70
N LEU A 242 3.77 3.18 3.48
CA LEU A 242 4.51 2.12 2.77
C LEU A 242 6.04 2.37 2.72
N TRP A 243 6.46 3.62 2.54
CA TRP A 243 7.86 4.03 2.51
C TRP A 243 8.61 3.88 3.86
N ARG A 244 7.89 3.64 4.96
CA ARG A 244 8.43 3.32 6.29
C ARG A 244 8.22 1.85 6.68
N HIS A 245 7.68 1.03 5.79
CA HIS A 245 7.36 -0.38 6.05
C HIS A 245 8.19 -1.32 5.18
N PRO A 246 9.40 -1.70 5.63
CA PRO A 246 10.29 -2.54 4.85
C PRO A 246 9.73 -3.91 4.49
N ALA A 247 8.95 -4.54 5.37
CA ALA A 247 8.35 -5.83 5.06
C ALA A 247 7.26 -5.68 4.00
N ALA A 248 6.39 -4.67 4.10
CA ALA A 248 5.38 -4.44 3.07
C ALA A 248 6.04 -4.11 1.72
N VAL A 249 7.09 -3.28 1.68
CA VAL A 249 7.82 -3.07 0.43
C VAL A 249 8.48 -4.36 -0.05
N ARG A 250 9.10 -5.16 0.82
CA ARG A 250 9.79 -6.41 0.45
C ARG A 250 8.84 -7.47 -0.11
N PHE A 251 7.72 -7.71 0.56
CA PHE A 251 6.85 -8.85 0.26
C PHE A 251 5.65 -8.46 -0.60
N CYS A 252 5.16 -7.23 -0.47
CA CYS A 252 4.02 -6.73 -1.23
C CYS A 252 4.47 -6.03 -2.52
N LEU A 253 5.44 -5.12 -2.46
CA LEU A 253 5.75 -4.25 -3.61
C LEU A 253 6.88 -4.75 -4.52
N TYR A 254 8.03 -5.08 -3.93
CA TYR A 254 9.25 -5.46 -4.64
C TYR A 254 9.07 -6.63 -5.63
N PRO A 255 8.23 -7.65 -5.39
CA PRO A 255 8.01 -8.71 -6.38
C PRO A 255 7.42 -8.25 -7.71
N PHE A 256 6.67 -7.13 -7.75
CA PHE A 256 6.24 -6.54 -9.02
C PHE A 256 7.43 -6.00 -9.82
N ALA A 257 8.38 -5.38 -9.13
CA ALA A 257 9.59 -4.84 -9.76
C ALA A 257 10.52 -5.90 -10.34
N GLU A 258 10.35 -7.17 -9.95
CA GLU A 258 11.09 -8.31 -10.50
C GLU A 258 10.46 -8.90 -11.78
N ASN A 259 9.27 -8.44 -12.17
CA ASN A 259 8.64 -8.82 -13.42
C ASN A 259 9.44 -8.26 -14.63
N SER A 260 9.56 -9.02 -15.71
CA SER A 260 10.30 -8.60 -16.91
C SER A 260 9.68 -7.40 -17.62
N ASP A 261 8.36 -7.25 -17.49
CA ASP A 261 7.59 -6.18 -18.14
C ASP A 261 7.54 -4.90 -17.29
N TRP A 262 8.37 -4.84 -16.25
CA TRP A 262 8.45 -3.74 -15.31
C TRP A 262 9.60 -2.75 -15.63
N PRO A 263 9.41 -1.43 -15.43
CA PRO A 263 8.14 -0.78 -15.10
C PRO A 263 7.23 -0.68 -16.34
N THR A 264 5.91 -0.68 -16.12
CA THR A 264 4.95 -0.54 -17.23
C THR A 264 5.16 0.79 -17.97
N SER A 265 4.83 0.86 -19.27
CA SER A 265 5.10 2.03 -20.12
C SER A 265 4.42 3.33 -19.69
N GLN A 266 3.50 3.26 -18.74
CA GLN A 266 2.70 4.38 -18.24
C GLN A 266 3.17 4.86 -16.86
N THR A 267 4.39 4.47 -16.46
CA THR A 267 4.99 4.79 -15.17
C THR A 267 6.38 5.39 -15.37
N THR A 268 6.98 6.00 -14.34
CA THR A 268 8.27 6.69 -14.54
C THR A 268 9.46 5.75 -14.68
N GLN A 269 10.58 6.33 -15.10
CA GLN A 269 11.89 5.68 -15.08
C GLN A 269 12.50 5.56 -13.67
N ILE A 270 11.78 5.93 -12.60
CA ILE A 270 12.30 5.89 -11.23
C ILE A 270 11.97 4.55 -10.55
N ALA A 271 10.77 3.98 -10.76
CA ALA A 271 10.44 2.65 -10.24
C ALA A 271 11.08 1.54 -11.08
N THR A 272 12.40 1.55 -11.26
CA THR A 272 13.12 0.45 -11.94
C THR A 272 13.59 -0.60 -10.95
N LEU A 273 13.80 -1.83 -11.42
CA LEU A 273 14.39 -2.90 -10.61
C LEU A 273 15.73 -2.48 -9.99
N GLU A 274 16.58 -1.73 -10.72
CA GLU A 274 17.87 -1.26 -10.20
C GLU A 274 17.72 -0.25 -9.04
N ASN A 275 16.73 0.64 -9.13
CA ASN A 275 16.42 1.56 -8.04
C ASN A 275 15.83 0.82 -6.83
N PHE A 276 15.00 -0.21 -7.04
CA PHE A 276 14.54 -1.10 -5.98
C PHE A 276 15.67 -1.93 -5.34
N LYS A 277 16.66 -2.40 -6.12
CA LYS A 277 17.87 -3.06 -5.58
C LYS A 277 18.71 -2.09 -4.74
N THR A 278 18.80 -0.85 -5.16
CA THR A 278 19.47 0.23 -4.40
C THR A 278 18.74 0.51 -3.09
N LEU A 279 17.40 0.64 -3.13
CA LEU A 279 16.53 0.77 -1.97
C LEU A 279 16.76 -0.38 -0.98
N ARG A 280 16.67 -1.63 -1.46
CA ARG A 280 16.92 -2.84 -0.68
C ARG A 280 18.30 -2.82 -0.01
N THR A 281 19.34 -2.49 -0.75
CA THR A 281 20.72 -2.44 -0.23
C THR A 281 20.85 -1.44 0.91
N ARG A 282 20.27 -0.24 0.74
CA ARG A 282 20.30 0.82 1.76
C ARG A 282 19.50 0.43 2.99
N TRP A 283 18.33 -0.16 2.81
CA TRP A 283 17.50 -0.62 3.92
C TRP A 283 18.13 -1.81 4.66
N ARG A 284 18.86 -2.70 3.98
CA ARG A 284 19.68 -3.74 4.63
C ARG A 284 20.75 -3.14 5.54
N ILE A 285 21.49 -2.12 5.07
CA ILE A 285 22.52 -1.43 5.88
C ILE A 285 21.92 -0.84 7.16
N ARG A 286 20.69 -0.32 7.07
CA ARG A 286 19.94 0.23 8.22
C ARG A 286 19.23 -0.83 9.08
N ARG A 287 19.39 -2.13 8.77
CA ARG A 287 18.68 -3.26 9.41
C ARG A 287 17.16 -3.18 9.30
N HIS A 288 16.67 -2.52 8.27
CA HIS A 288 15.26 -2.40 7.94
C HIS A 288 14.81 -3.50 7.00
N TRP A 289 15.71 -4.04 6.18
CA TRP A 289 15.42 -5.18 5.30
C TRP A 289 16.08 -6.44 5.88
N LEU A 290 15.31 -7.23 6.64
CA LEU A 290 15.81 -8.47 7.23
C LEU A 290 16.21 -9.48 6.12
N PRO A 291 17.07 -10.47 6.41
CA PRO A 291 17.41 -11.55 5.47
C PRO A 291 16.19 -12.37 5.04
#